data_AF-A0A418KKE1-F1
#
_entry.id   AF-A0A418KKE1-F1
#
_cell.length_a   1.000
_cell.length_b   1.000
_cell.length_c   1.000
_cell.angle_alpha   90.00
_cell.angle_beta   90.00
_cell.angle_gamma   90.00
#
_symmetry.space_group_name_H-M   'P 1'
#
loop_
_entity.id
_entity.type
_entity.pdbx_description
1 polymer ?
#
loop_
_entity_poly.entity_id
_entity_poly.type
_entity_poly.pdbx_seq_one_letter_code
_entity_poly.pdbx_strand_id
1 'polypeptide(L)'
;SDVMGDHPYTLEVSSPGVSRPLTLPRHWSRATGRLVRAILHDGGDVTGRVVSADDDSAVLDVDGASRVLAYADVRKAKVQVEFRKTDDTDLDDFEEED
;
A
#
# COMPACT_ATOMS: atom_id res chain seq x y z
N SER A 1 38.73 -13.95 -20.24
CA SER A 1 38.16 -12.87 -21.06
C SER A 1 36.71 -12.72 -20.69
N ASP A 2 36.34 -11.48 -20.38
CA ASP A 2 35.03 -10.89 -20.10
C ASP A 2 34.01 -11.63 -19.21
N VAL A 3 34.05 -11.21 -17.95
CA VAL A 3 32.95 -11.21 -17.00
C VAL A 3 32.07 -9.98 -17.27
N MET A 4 30.94 -10.14 -17.95
CA MET A 4 29.84 -9.17 -17.92
C MET A 4 28.50 -9.87 -18.17
N GLY A 5 27.81 -10.24 -17.09
CA GLY A 5 26.38 -10.50 -17.12
C GLY A 5 25.66 -9.16 -17.04
N ASP A 6 25.21 -8.64 -18.18
CA ASP A 6 24.36 -7.45 -18.26
C ASP A 6 22.99 -7.89 -18.77
N HIS A 7 22.13 -8.34 -17.86
CA HIS A 7 20.70 -8.40 -18.11
C HIS A 7 20.09 -7.12 -17.54
N PRO A 8 19.71 -6.13 -18.38
CA PRO A 8 19.01 -4.96 -17.90
C PRO A 8 17.63 -5.39 -17.40
N TYR A 9 17.47 -5.44 -16.08
CA TYR A 9 16.15 -5.59 -15.46
C TYR A 9 15.38 -4.27 -15.65
N THR A 10 14.58 -4.21 -16.71
CA THR A 10 13.55 -3.17 -16.85
C THR A 10 12.44 -3.51 -15.86
N LEU A 11 12.47 -2.90 -14.69
CA LEU A 11 11.33 -2.92 -13.78
C LEU A 11 10.23 -2.06 -14.42
N GLU A 12 9.28 -2.71 -15.10
CA GLU A 12 8.04 -2.05 -15.50
C GLU A 12 7.26 -1.73 -14.22
N VAL A 13 7.47 -0.51 -13.72
CA VAL A 13 6.71 0.01 -12.59
C VAL A 13 5.30 0.25 -13.09
N SER A 14 4.42 -0.73 -12.86
CA SER A 14 3.00 -0.57 -13.12
C SER A 14 2.52 0.71 -12.44
N SER A 15 1.80 1.54 -13.20
CA SER A 15 1.21 2.77 -12.68
C SER A 15 0.36 2.40 -11.46
N PRO A 16 0.59 2.98 -10.27
CA PRO A 16 -0.09 2.56 -9.06
C PRO A 16 -1.59 2.70 -9.30
N GLY A 17 -2.29 1.57 -9.34
CA GLY A 17 -3.70 1.49 -9.68
C GLY A 17 -4.50 2.53 -8.90
N VAL A 18 -5.55 3.07 -9.52
CA VAL A 18 -6.36 4.15 -8.96
C VAL A 18 -7.04 3.68 -7.66
N SER A 19 -6.37 3.89 -6.53
CA SER A 19 -6.95 3.65 -5.22
C SER A 19 -8.10 4.62 -4.99
N ARG A 20 -9.26 4.10 -4.59
CA ARG A 20 -10.43 4.94 -4.29
C ARG A 20 -10.10 5.87 -3.10
N PRO A 21 -10.42 7.17 -3.17
CA PRO A 21 -10.19 8.08 -2.06
C PRO A 21 -11.12 7.78 -0.88
N LEU A 22 -10.59 7.95 0.33
CA LEU A 22 -11.35 7.88 1.58
C LEU A 22 -11.90 9.28 1.88
N THR A 23 -13.21 9.44 1.78
CA THR A 23 -13.90 10.74 1.89
C THR A 23 -15.05 10.71 2.88
N LEU A 24 -15.67 9.54 3.10
CA LEU A 24 -16.76 9.34 4.04
C LEU A 24 -16.31 8.38 5.16
N PRO A 25 -16.85 8.48 6.39
CA PRO A 25 -16.52 7.57 7.49
C PRO A 25 -16.65 6.09 7.12
N ARG A 26 -17.72 5.73 6.40
CA ARG A 26 -17.95 4.38 5.87
C ARG A 26 -16.83 3.83 4.96
N HIS A 27 -16.00 4.70 4.38
CA HIS A 27 -14.84 4.27 3.59
C HIS A 27 -13.70 3.85 4.50
N TRP A 28 -13.48 4.55 5.61
CA TRP A 28 -12.48 4.20 6.62
C TRP A 28 -12.80 2.88 7.32
N SER A 29 -14.06 2.65 7.69
CA SER A 29 -14.48 1.37 8.29
C SER A 29 -14.26 0.17 7.34
N ARG A 30 -14.38 0.38 6.02
CA ARG A 30 -14.05 -0.65 5.00
C ARG A 30 -12.55 -0.80 4.76
N ALA A 31 -11.77 0.22 5.10
CA ALA A 31 -10.33 0.22 4.98
C ALA A 31 -9.61 -0.38 6.20
N THR A 32 -10.35 -0.79 7.25
CA THR A 32 -9.79 -1.54 8.38
C THR A 32 -8.94 -2.72 7.90
N GLY A 33 -7.73 -2.83 8.42
CA GLY A 33 -6.71 -3.79 8.03
C GLY A 33 -5.89 -3.40 6.79
N ARG A 34 -6.17 -2.29 6.11
CA ARG A 34 -5.43 -1.80 4.93
C ARG A 34 -4.45 -0.71 5.31
N LEU A 35 -3.34 -0.63 4.59
CA LEU A 35 -2.43 0.50 4.64
C LEU A 35 -3.07 1.72 3.97
N VAL A 36 -3.06 2.87 4.65
CA VAL A 36 -3.62 4.14 4.15
C VAL A 36 -2.56 5.21 4.27
N ARG A 37 -2.51 6.09 3.27
CA ARG A 37 -1.79 7.36 3.34
C ARG A 37 -2.79 8.51 3.37
N ALA A 38 -2.69 9.36 4.37
CA ALA A 38 -3.53 10.52 4.58
C ALA A 38 -2.69 11.80 4.63
N ILE A 39 -3.04 12.77 3.78
CA ILE A 39 -2.48 14.11 3.78
C ILE A 39 -3.34 14.98 4.71
N LEU A 40 -2.68 15.67 5.64
CA LEU A 40 -3.31 16.49 6.67
C LEU A 40 -3.45 17.96 6.21
N HIS A 41 -4.33 18.69 6.88
CA HIS A 41 -4.49 20.13 6.64
C HIS A 41 -3.32 20.98 7.13
N ASP A 42 -2.54 20.51 8.10
CA ASP A 42 -1.34 21.17 8.63
C ASP A 42 -0.12 21.06 7.69
N GLY A 43 -0.25 20.32 6.59
CA GLY A 43 0.80 20.10 5.60
C GLY A 43 1.61 18.80 5.81
N GLY A 44 1.37 18.07 6.90
CA GLY A 44 1.95 16.76 7.13
C GLY A 44 1.23 15.63 6.39
N ASP A 45 1.82 14.45 6.40
CA ASP A 45 1.14 13.21 6.03
C ASP A 45 1.39 12.10 7.05
N VAL A 46 0.41 11.21 7.15
CA VAL A 46 0.47 10.02 7.98
C VAL A 46 0.22 8.81 7.10
N THR A 47 1.09 7.82 7.21
CA THR A 47 0.91 6.52 6.58
C THR A 47 0.84 5.47 7.66
N GLY A 48 -0.20 4.65 7.65
CA GLY A 48 -0.41 3.64 8.69
C GLY A 48 -1.53 2.68 8.34
N ARG A 49 -1.57 1.53 9.02
CA ARG A 49 -2.62 0.53 8.83
C ARG A 49 -3.83 0.91 9.66
N VAL A 50 -5.02 0.93 9.06
CA VAL A 50 -6.25 1.21 9.82
C VAL A 50 -6.54 0.05 10.77
N VAL A 51 -6.53 0.31 12.08
CA VAL A 51 -6.83 -0.67 13.14
C VAL A 51 -8.32 -0.67 13.44
N SER A 52 -8.91 0.52 13.53
CA SER A 52 -10.34 0.72 13.72
C SER A 52 -10.76 2.08 13.14
N ALA A 53 -12.06 2.25 12.91
CA ALA A 53 -12.62 3.49 12.41
C ALA A 53 -14.06 3.64 12.90
N ASP A 54 -14.38 4.83 13.39
CA ASP A 54 -15.71 5.25 13.80
C ASP A 54 -16.24 6.35 12.86
N ASP A 55 -17.27 7.07 13.28
CA ASP A 55 -17.93 8.10 12.49
C ASP A 55 -17.11 9.41 12.35
N ASP A 56 -16.16 9.66 13.25
CA ASP A 56 -15.41 10.93 13.34
C ASP A 56 -13.90 10.76 13.14
N SER A 57 -13.36 9.57 13.41
CA SER A 57 -11.93 9.29 13.40
C SER A 57 -11.57 7.84 13.05
N ALA A 58 -10.32 7.64 12.64
CA ALA A 58 -9.71 6.32 12.50
C ALA A 58 -8.49 6.17 13.41
N VAL A 59 -8.28 4.98 13.95
CA VAL A 59 -7.04 4.60 14.62
C VAL A 59 -6.13 3.94 13.59
N LEU A 60 -4.94 4.50 13.42
CA LEU A 60 -3.89 3.96 12.56
C LEU A 60 -2.78 3.35 13.40
N ASP A 61 -2.29 2.18 13.01
CA ASP A 61 -0.98 1.68 13.42
C ASP A 61 0.06 2.31 12.51
N VAL A 62 0.93 3.13 13.11
CA VAL A 62 2.06 3.79 12.45
C VAL A 62 3.32 3.25 13.09
N ASP A 63 4.01 2.36 12.38
CA ASP A 63 5.23 1.70 12.84
C ASP A 63 5.09 1.05 14.24
N GLY A 64 3.95 0.41 14.50
CA GLY A 64 3.66 -0.25 15.79
C GLY A 64 3.13 0.68 16.88
N ALA A 65 2.94 1.97 16.60
CA ALA A 65 2.32 2.93 17.50
C ALA A 65 0.91 3.29 17.02
N SER A 66 -0.08 3.17 17.92
CA SER A 66 -1.44 3.62 17.66
C SER A 66 -1.54 5.14 17.62
N ARG A 67 -2.04 5.68 16.52
CA ARG A 67 -2.31 7.11 16.32
C ARG A 67 -3.77 7.32 15.91
N VAL A 68 -4.48 8.18 16.65
CA VAL A 68 -5.82 8.62 16.28
C VAL A 68 -5.72 9.69 15.19
N LEU A 69 -6.53 9.57 14.15
CA LEU A 69 -6.64 10.50 13.03
C LEU A 69 -8.09 10.94 12.87
N ALA A 70 -8.38 12.19 13.24
CA ALA A 70 -9.69 12.78 13.02
C ALA A 70 -9.89 13.07 11.52
N TYR A 71 -11.08 12.76 10.99
CA TYR A 71 -11.36 12.99 9.57
C TYR A 71 -11.36 14.47 9.19
N ALA A 72 -11.66 15.34 10.15
CA ALA A 72 -11.61 16.79 9.98
C ALA A 72 -10.20 17.32 9.70
N ASP A 73 -9.16 16.61 10.15
CA ASP A 73 -7.76 16.97 9.91
C ASP A 73 -7.25 16.43 8.57
N VAL A 74 -8.00 15.54 7.92
CA VAL A 74 -7.60 14.89 6.67
C VAL A 74 -8.05 15.71 5.47
N ARG A 75 -7.07 16.25 4.74
CA ARG A 75 -7.29 16.88 3.44
C ARG A 75 -7.58 15.86 2.35
N LYS A 76 -6.85 14.74 2.34
CA LYS A 76 -6.99 13.68 1.33
C LYS A 76 -6.43 12.37 1.84
N ALA A 77 -7.19 11.27 1.75
CA ALA A 77 -6.70 9.95 2.11
C ALA A 77 -6.96 8.91 1.02
N LYS A 78 -6.04 7.94 0.92
CA LYS A 78 -6.06 6.86 -0.07
C LYS A 78 -5.50 5.57 0.51
N VAL A 79 -6.17 4.46 0.22
CA VAL A 79 -5.63 3.11 0.47
C VAL A 79 -4.41 2.88 -0.41
N GLN A 80 -3.33 2.35 0.17
CA GLN A 80 -2.13 1.95 -0.54
C GLN A 80 -2.25 0.48 -0.96
N VAL A 81 -1.80 0.17 -2.17
CA VAL A 81 -1.71 -1.22 -2.65
C VAL A 81 -0.43 -1.84 -2.11
N GLU A 82 -0.58 -2.94 -1.39
CA GLU A 82 0.55 -3.74 -0.90
C GLU A 82 0.76 -4.90 -1.88
N PHE A 83 1.82 -4.85 -2.69
CA PHE A 83 2.20 -5.98 -3.54
C PHE A 83 2.89 -7.04 -2.68
N ARG A 84 2.28 -8.21 -2.56
CA ARG A 84 2.97 -9.38 -2.03
C ARG A 84 3.82 -9.95 -3.16
N LYS A 85 5.14 -10.04 -2.99
CA LYS A 85 5.95 -10.92 -3.84
C LYS A 85 5.46 -12.34 -3.56
N THR A 86 4.81 -12.95 -4.53
CA THR A 86 4.80 -14.41 -4.61
C THR A 86 6.18 -14.77 -5.13
N ASP A 87 6.92 -15.58 -4.39
CA ASP A 87 8.18 -16.14 -4.87
C ASP A 87 7.89 -16.96 -6.13
N ASP A 88 8.51 -16.53 -7.23
CA ASP A 88 8.46 -17.14 -8.55
C ASP A 88 9.27 -18.44 -8.49
N THR A 89 8.63 -19.53 -8.05
CA THR A 89 9.24 -20.88 -8.08
C THR A 89 8.24 -21.86 -8.66
N ASP A 90 7.90 -21.71 -9.93
CA ASP A 90 7.19 -22.72 -10.72
C ASP A 90 7.61 -22.59 -12.20
N LEU A 91 8.91 -22.73 -12.49
CA LEU A 91 9.43 -22.86 -13.87
C LEU A 91 10.63 -23.83 -13.92
N ASP A 92 10.40 -25.09 -13.58
CA ASP A 92 11.31 -26.19 -13.91
C ASP A 92 10.46 -27.43 -14.24
N ASP A 93 9.86 -27.47 -15.42
CA ASP A 93 9.58 -28.72 -16.12
C ASP A 93 9.26 -28.45 -17.60
N PHE A 94 10.30 -28.29 -18.41
CA PHE A 94 10.23 -28.61 -19.83
C PHE A 94 11.25 -29.72 -20.04
N GLU A 95 10.79 -30.97 -19.89
CA GLU A 95 11.54 -32.15 -20.30
C GLU A 95 11.87 -32.00 -21.80
N GLU A 96 13.17 -32.03 -22.10
CA GLU A 96 13.72 -32.13 -23.45
C GLU A 96 13.49 -33.58 -23.90
N GLU A 97 12.50 -33.81 -24.76
CA GLU A 97 12.31 -35.11 -25.44
C GLU A 97 13.34 -35.24 -26.58
N ASP A 98 14.21 -36.26 -26.46
CA ASP A 98 15.16 -36.75 -27.49
C ASP A 98 14.42 -37.53 -28.62
#